data_AF-A0A7Y5U7C8-F1
#
_entry.id   AF-A0A7Y5U7C8-F1
#
_cell.length_a   1.000
_cell.length_b   1.000
_cell.length_c   1.000
_cell.angle_alpha   90.00
_cell.angle_beta   90.00
_cell.angle_gamma   90.00
#
_symmetry.space_group_name_H-M   'P 1'
#
loop_
_entity.id
_entity.type
_entity.pdbx_description
1 polymer ?
#
loop_
_entity_poly.entity_id
_entity_poly.type
_entity_poly.pdbx_seq_one_letter_code
_entity_poly.pdbx_strand_id
1 'polypeptide(L)' 'MDDWLRRVAAAVGSDEELSGADADTLLKIARIAAHESDDRRNAPLLCYLIGRLHTDRPLDEILEAVRASSS' A
#
# COMPACT_ATOMS: atom_id res chain seq x y z
N MET A 1 -9.11 -1.48 9.24
CA MET A 1 -8.24 -0.41 9.77
C MET A 1 -8.45 -0.28 11.28
N ASP A 2 -7.44 0.09 12.04
CA ASP A 2 -7.62 0.43 13.45
C ASP A 2 -8.23 1.84 13.64
N ASP A 3 -8.64 2.14 14.87
CA ASP A 3 -9.30 3.41 15.20
C ASP A 3 -8.38 4.62 14.99
N TRP A 4 -7.07 4.46 15.17
CA TRP A 4 -6.11 5.55 14.99
C TRP A 4 -6.03 5.95 13.52
N LEU A 5 -5.85 4.98 12.63
CA LEU A 5 -5.77 5.22 11.19
C LEU A 5 -7.06 5.84 10.65
N ARG A 6 -8.23 5.34 11.08
CA ARG A 6 -9.53 5.90 10.69
C ARG A 6 -9.66 7.38 11.07
N ARG A 7 -9.26 7.75 12.30
CA ARG A 7 -9.31 9.16 12.76
C ARG A 7 -8.35 10.06 11.98
N VAL A 8 -7.12 9.60 11.74
CA VAL A 8 -6.13 10.42 11.01
C VAL A 8 -6.50 10.55 9.54
N ALA A 9 -7.00 9.50 8.89
CA ALA A 9 -7.53 9.55 7.53
C ALA A 9 -8.62 10.61 7.39
N ALA A 10 -9.60 10.62 8.30
CA ALA A 10 -10.66 11.63 8.31
C ALA A 10 -10.09 13.05 8.51
N ALA A 11 -9.10 13.23 9.38
CA ALA A 11 -8.47 14.53 9.63
C ALA A 11 -7.70 15.09 8.42
N VAL A 12 -7.20 14.22 7.52
CA VAL A 12 -6.57 14.62 6.26
C VAL A 12 -7.56 14.70 5.09
N GLY A 13 -8.86 14.55 5.36
CA GLY A 13 -9.93 14.67 4.36
C GLY A 13 -10.14 13.41 3.52
N SER A 14 -9.75 12.24 4.03
CA SER A 14 -10.06 10.95 3.40
C SER A 14 -11.17 10.23 4.17
N ASP A 15 -12.22 9.91 3.44
CA ASP A 15 -13.37 9.11 3.81
C ASP A 15 -13.28 7.68 3.25
N GLU A 16 -12.14 7.33 2.65
CA GLU A 16 -11.86 6.00 2.11
C GLU A 16 -11.75 4.95 3.21
N GLU A 17 -12.37 3.79 2.97
CA GLU A 17 -12.27 2.63 3.84
C GLU A 17 -11.44 1.52 3.21
N LEU A 18 -10.36 1.13 3.89
CA LEU A 18 -9.56 -0.02 3.49
C LEU A 18 -10.17 -1.31 4.05
N SER A 19 -10.53 -2.23 3.16
CA SER A 19 -10.92 -3.59 3.56
C SER A 19 -9.74 -4.30 4.25
N GLY A 20 -10.04 -5.32 5.05
CA GLY A 20 -8.98 -6.11 5.70
C GLY A 20 -8.03 -6.78 4.70
N ALA A 21 -8.58 -7.30 3.60
CA ALA A 21 -7.80 -7.93 2.55
C ALA A 21 -6.90 -6.94 1.79
N ASP A 22 -7.40 -5.74 1.53
CA ASP A 22 -6.62 -4.67 0.87
C ASP A 22 -5.50 -4.17 1.79
N ALA A 23 -5.79 -4.01 3.08
CA ALA A 23 -4.80 -3.67 4.09
C ALA A 23 -3.66 -4.70 4.13
N ASP A 24 -4.00 -5.98 4.20
CA ASP A 24 -3.01 -7.07 4.20
C ASP A 24 -2.19 -7.07 2.92
N THR A 25 -2.81 -6.80 1.77
CA THR A 25 -2.14 -6.76 0.47
C THR A 25 -1.17 -5.58 0.38
N LEU A 26 -1.59 -4.37 0.79
CA LEU A 26 -0.71 -3.20 0.85
C LEU A 26 0.46 -3.39 1.82
N LEU A 27 0.23 -4.03 2.97
CA LEU A 27 1.30 -4.33 3.92
C LEU A 27 2.31 -5.35 3.37
N LYS A 28 1.88 -6.33 2.56
CA LYS A 28 2.78 -7.23 1.82
C LYS A 28 3.62 -6.48 0.79
N ILE A 29 3.00 -5.58 0.02
CA ILE A 29 3.70 -4.72 -0.94
C ILE A 29 4.77 -3.86 -0.23
N ALA A 30 4.38 -3.18 0.85
CA ALA A 30 5.28 -2.38 1.68
C ALA A 30 6.45 -3.21 2.22
N ARG A 31 6.18 -4.44 2.68
CA ARG A 31 7.22 -5.36 3.13
C ARG A 31 8.21 -5.65 2.00
N ILE A 32 7.76 -6.03 0.81
CA ILE A 32 8.66 -6.33 -0.32
C ILE A 32 9.53 -5.11 -0.64
N ALA A 33 8.91 -3.94 -0.79
CA ALA A 33 9.62 -2.70 -1.09
C ALA A 33 10.68 -2.36 -0.05
N ALA A 34 10.41 -2.53 1.26
CA ALA A 34 11.39 -2.24 2.31
C ALA A 34 12.56 -3.23 2.37
N HIS A 35 12.33 -4.52 2.05
CA HIS A 35 13.34 -5.57 2.27
C HIS A 35 14.14 -5.86 1.00
N GLU A 36 13.50 -5.95 -0.17
CA GLU A 36 14.19 -6.28 -1.43
C GLU A 36 14.99 -5.11 -1.99
N SER A 37 14.65 -3.87 -1.61
CA SER A 37 15.43 -2.69 -2.01
C SER A 37 16.57 -2.32 -1.06
N ASP A 38 16.67 -2.98 0.10
CA ASP A 38 17.52 -2.61 1.24
C ASP A 38 17.33 -1.16 1.76
N ASP A 39 16.22 -0.50 1.38
CA ASP A 39 15.84 0.83 1.84
C ASP A 39 14.40 0.85 2.35
N ARG A 40 14.25 0.90 3.67
CA ARG A 40 12.96 0.94 4.36
C ARG A 40 12.08 2.13 3.95
N ARG A 41 12.66 3.22 3.43
CA ARG A 41 11.90 4.38 2.93
C ARG A 41 11.06 4.04 1.70
N ASN A 42 11.41 2.99 0.95
CA ASN A 42 10.67 2.61 -0.25
C ASN A 42 9.27 2.06 0.04
N ALA A 43 9.02 1.53 1.25
CA ALA A 43 7.69 1.09 1.65
C ALA A 43 6.62 2.19 1.58
N PRO A 44 6.74 3.31 2.34
CA PRO A 44 5.76 4.38 2.26
C PRO A 44 5.75 5.08 0.89
N LEU A 45 6.90 5.19 0.22
CA LEU A 45 6.98 5.81 -1.11
C LEU A 45 6.21 5.00 -2.16
N LEU A 46 6.34 3.67 -2.18
CA LEU A 46 5.59 2.84 -3.10
C LEU A 46 4.09 2.86 -2.79
N CYS A 47 3.69 2.78 -1.52
CA CYS A 47 2.27 2.90 -1.14
C CYS A 47 1.67 4.25 -1.57
N TYR A 48 2.43 5.35 -1.45
CA TYR A 48 2.02 6.66 -1.94
C TYR A 48 1.84 6.66 -3.46
N LEU A 49 2.79 6.10 -4.22
CA LEU A 49 2.69 6.01 -5.68
C LEU A 49 1.48 5.20 -6.11
N ILE A 50 1.23 4.05 -5.46
CA ILE A 50 0.03 3.22 -5.70
C ILE A 50 -1.25 4.02 -5.47
N GLY A 51 -1.36 4.75 -4.35
CA GLY A 51 -2.51 5.60 -4.06
C GLY A 51 -2.68 6.78 -5.02
N ARG A 52 -1.64 7.15 -5.78
CA ARG A 52 -1.70 8.16 -6.85
C ARG A 52 -1.99 7.57 -8.23
N LEU A 53 -1.92 6.25 -8.40
CA LEU A 53 -2.33 5.60 -9.64
C LEU A 53 -3.84 5.75 -9.79
N HIS A 54 -4.28 6.47 -10.81
CA HIS A 54 -5.67 6.46 -11.24
C HIS A 54 -5.90 5.22 -12.10
N THR A 55 -6.07 4.06 -11.45
CA THR A 55 -6.21 2.76 -12.12
C THR A 55 -7.30 1.92 -11.46
N ASP A 56 -8.01 1.15 -12.27
CA ASP A 56 -8.94 0.11 -11.79
C ASP A 56 -8.22 -1.22 -11.48
N ARG A 57 -6.88 -1.23 -11.55
CA ARG A 57 -6.09 -2.42 -11.33
C ARG A 57 -6.22 -2.89 -9.87
N PRO A 58 -6.65 -4.13 -9.64
CA PRO A 58 -6.74 -4.70 -8.29
C PRO A 58 -5.38 -4.75 -7.55
N LEU A 59 -5.40 -4.61 -6.22
CA LEU A 59 -4.19 -4.59 -5.39
C LEU A 59 -3.41 -5.92 -5.41
N ASP A 60 -4.09 -7.05 -5.60
CA ASP A 60 -3.48 -8.36 -5.76
C ASP A 60 -2.67 -8.45 -7.06
N GLU A 61 -3.18 -7.91 -8.17
CA GLU A 61 -2.41 -7.81 -9.40
C GLU A 61 -1.19 -6.88 -9.25
N ILE A 62 -1.33 -5.78 -8.50
CA ILE A 62 -0.20 -4.89 -8.19
C ILE A 62 0.84 -5.64 -7.35
N LEU A 63 0.42 -6.41 -6.35
CA LEU A 63 1.30 -7.25 -5.54
C LEU A 63 2.09 -8.25 -6.41
N GLU A 64 1.42 -8.92 -7.35
CA GLU A 64 2.10 -9.85 -8.27
C GLU A 64 3.10 -9.13 -9.18
N ALA A 65 2.78 -7.94 -9.68
CA ALA A 65 3.74 -7.13 -10.44
C ALA A 65 4.96 -6.73 -9.60
N VAL A 66 4.75 -6.31 -8.36
CA VAL A 66 5.84 -5.97 -7.43
C VAL A 66 6.74 -7.19 -7.21
N ARG A 67 6.17 -8.37 -6.92
CA ARG A 67 6.92 -9.64 -6.77
C ARG A 67 7.76 -9.97 -7.99
N ALA A 68 7.17 -9.88 -9.18
CA ALA A 68 7.88 -10.15 -10.44
C ALA A 68 9.04 -9.18 -10.70
N SER A 69 8.94 -7.94 -10.22
CA SER A 69 9.97 -6.89 -10.39
C SER A 69 11.07 -6.89 -9.33
N SER A 70 10.85 -7.56 -8.20
CA SER A 70 11.80 -7.64 -7.08
C SER A 70 12.63 -8.93 -7.08
N SER A 71 12.53 -9.73 -8.15
CA SER A 71 13.31 -10.96 -8.36
C SER A 71 14.62 -10.70 -9.11
#